data_AF-A0A4Z0B783-F1
#
_entry.id   AF-A0A4Z0B783-F1
#
_cell.length_a   1.000
_cell.length_b   1.000
_cell.length_c   1.000
_cell.angle_alpha   90.00
_cell.angle_beta   90.00
_cell.angle_gamma   90.00
#
_symmetry.space_group_name_H-M   'P 1'
#
loop_
_entity.id
_entity.type
_entity.pdbx_description
1 polymer ?
#
loop_
_entity_poly.entity_id
_entity_poly.type
_entity_poly.pdbx_seq_one_letter_code
_entity_poly.pdbx_strand_id
1 'polypeptide(L)'
;MYVAAGHLTVEIARTSAQLMGVMAMMSIGVEDGVTPELEQFAQAVGLDCVPALEAQSLKTGDDPQGFANVALFSQKTPLESIVDGGAPYTGDFPNPVDSRRAWWETSCSFEILDRPMPMPAHGQLPAWFDPDREKKPLFDDYLSAGSLDYAWLTLNSTGWSITDARQALVALQARADDRGFDAVVAYWLSLANVSAGGY
;
A
#
# COMPACT_ATOMS: atom_id res chain seq x y z
N MET A 1 -1.17 -0.27 3.94
CA MET A 1 0.04 0.12 3.18
C MET A 1 0.59 1.41 3.78
N TYR A 2 1.92 1.57 3.81
CA TYR A 2 2.61 2.81 4.20
C TYR A 2 3.64 3.16 3.13
N VAL A 3 3.93 4.45 2.93
CA VAL A 3 4.94 4.93 1.97
C VAL A 3 6.26 5.18 2.71
N ALA A 4 7.22 4.30 2.49
CA ALA A 4 8.59 4.40 3.00
C ALA A 4 9.43 5.41 2.20
N ALA A 5 10.67 5.61 2.64
CA ALA A 5 11.64 6.44 1.92
C ALA A 5 11.79 5.99 0.46
N GLY A 6 11.95 6.94 -0.45
CA GLY A 6 12.04 6.65 -1.89
C GLY A 6 10.70 6.38 -2.59
N HIS A 7 9.57 6.71 -1.96
CA HIS A 7 8.21 6.48 -2.48
C HIS A 7 7.83 5.00 -2.63
N LEU A 8 8.53 4.12 -1.92
CA LEU A 8 8.21 2.69 -1.90
C LEU A 8 7.05 2.43 -0.96
N THR A 9 6.16 1.56 -1.36
CA THR A 9 5.03 1.14 -0.55
C THR A 9 5.30 -0.20 0.10
N VAL A 10 4.86 -0.34 1.34
CA VAL A 10 4.95 -1.60 2.10
C VAL A 10 3.59 -1.95 2.70
N GLU A 11 3.23 -3.23 2.66
CA GLU A 11 1.99 -3.71 3.27
C GLU A 11 2.19 -4.04 4.76
N ILE A 12 1.77 -3.10 5.61
CA ILE A 12 1.75 -3.24 7.07
C ILE A 12 0.39 -3.69 7.65
N ALA A 13 -0.67 -3.69 6.84
CA ALA A 13 -2.03 -4.04 7.25
C ALA A 13 -2.88 -4.42 6.03
N ARG A 14 -3.73 -5.44 6.19
CA ARG A 14 -4.72 -5.93 5.20
C ARG A 14 -6.17 -5.55 5.55
N THR A 15 -6.39 -4.95 6.71
CA THR A 15 -7.70 -4.46 7.16
C THR A 15 -7.54 -3.16 7.93
N SER A 16 -8.62 -2.37 8.04
CA SER A 16 -8.64 -1.15 8.85
C SER A 16 -8.33 -1.43 10.32
N ALA A 17 -8.85 -2.54 10.88
CA ALA A 17 -8.56 -2.92 12.25
C ALA A 17 -7.07 -3.22 12.49
N GLN A 18 -6.43 -3.90 11.54
CA GLN A 18 -4.98 -4.11 11.59
C GLN A 18 -4.20 -2.81 11.53
N LEU A 19 -4.63 -1.84 10.71
CA LEU A 19 -4.00 -0.51 10.69
C LEU A 19 -4.09 0.18 12.06
N MET A 20 -5.26 0.14 12.71
CA MET A 20 -5.41 0.68 14.07
C MET A 20 -4.49 -0.05 15.07
N GLY A 21 -4.35 -1.38 14.93
CA GLY A 21 -3.41 -2.17 15.73
C GLY A 21 -1.95 -1.79 15.52
N VAL A 22 -1.53 -1.47 14.29
CA VAL A 22 -0.18 -0.98 14.01
C VAL A 22 0.05 0.37 14.68
N MET A 23 -0.88 1.32 14.56
CA MET A 23 -0.75 2.63 15.21
C MET A 23 -0.67 2.50 16.73
N ALA A 24 -1.47 1.60 17.32
CA ALA A 24 -1.40 1.32 18.75
C ALA A 24 -0.03 0.75 19.16
N MET A 25 0.53 -0.19 18.39
CA MET A 25 1.86 -0.75 18.66
C MET A 25 2.97 0.31 18.58
N MET A 26 2.91 1.18 17.57
CA MET A 26 3.85 2.31 17.45
C MET A 26 3.74 3.25 18.65
N SER A 27 2.51 3.56 19.09
CA SER A 27 2.28 4.38 20.28
C SER A 27 2.86 3.74 21.54
N ILE A 28 2.67 2.42 21.73
CA ILE A 28 3.25 1.69 22.86
C ILE A 28 4.78 1.73 22.81
N GLY A 29 5.38 1.54 21.63
CA GLY A 29 6.83 1.60 21.46
C GLY A 29 7.43 2.97 21.74
N VAL A 30 6.72 4.05 21.39
CA VAL A 30 7.17 5.43 21.64
C VAL A 30 7.02 5.82 23.11
N GLU A 31 5.91 5.45 23.74
CA GLU A 31 5.58 5.85 25.11
C GLU A 31 6.04 4.84 26.18
N ASP A 32 6.68 3.74 25.76
CA ASP A 32 7.11 2.61 26.61
C ASP A 32 5.97 2.01 27.46
N GLY A 33 4.78 1.88 26.86
CA GLY A 33 3.59 1.31 27.51
C GLY A 33 2.27 1.84 26.99
N VAL A 34 1.18 1.35 27.60
CA VAL A 34 -0.19 1.81 27.29
C VAL A 34 -0.49 3.11 28.06
N THR A 35 -0.89 4.14 27.33
CA THR A 35 -1.30 5.45 27.88
C THR A 35 -2.82 5.61 27.92
N PRO A 36 -3.36 6.51 28.78
CA PRO A 36 -4.79 6.83 28.77
C PRO A 36 -5.30 7.34 27.41
N GLU A 37 -4.47 8.04 26.66
CA GLU A 37 -4.78 8.51 25.30
C GLU A 37 -4.91 7.33 24.33
N LEU A 38 -4.05 6.32 24.45
CA LEU A 38 -4.14 5.10 23.66
C LEU A 38 -5.40 4.30 23.99
N GLU A 39 -5.78 4.22 25.27
CA GLU A 39 -7.04 3.57 25.68
C GLU A 39 -8.26 4.26 25.08
N GLN A 40 -8.28 5.60 25.10
CA GLN A 40 -9.36 6.39 24.50
C GLN A 40 -9.43 6.19 22.98
N PHE A 41 -8.28 6.21 22.31
CA PHE A 41 -8.19 5.91 20.89
C PHE A 41 -8.74 4.51 20.58
N ALA A 42 -8.28 3.50 21.32
CA ALA A 42 -8.70 2.11 21.13
C ALA A 42 -10.20 1.95 21.29
N GLN A 43 -10.79 2.59 22.30
CA GLN A 43 -12.25 2.61 22.49
C GLN A 43 -12.97 3.27 21.32
N ALA A 44 -12.46 4.40 20.81
CA ALA A 44 -13.10 5.15 19.73
C ALA A 44 -13.11 4.38 18.40
N VAL A 45 -12.09 3.54 18.14
CA VAL A 45 -11.96 2.75 16.91
C VAL A 45 -12.37 1.28 17.05
N GLY A 46 -12.77 0.85 18.24
CA GLY A 46 -13.16 -0.55 18.53
C GLY A 46 -11.99 -1.53 18.52
N LEU A 47 -10.82 -1.13 19.01
CA LEU A 47 -9.62 -1.96 19.09
C LEU A 47 -9.55 -2.69 20.45
N ASP A 48 -10.11 -3.89 20.51
CA ASP A 48 -10.24 -4.65 21.76
C ASP A 48 -8.98 -5.45 22.16
N CYS A 49 -7.90 -5.37 21.37
CA CYS A 49 -6.70 -6.20 21.56
C CYS A 49 -5.48 -5.45 22.11
N VAL A 50 -5.65 -4.27 22.71
CA VAL A 50 -4.54 -3.47 23.28
C VAL A 50 -3.67 -4.28 24.27
N PRO A 51 -4.22 -5.05 25.22
CA PRO A 51 -3.39 -5.86 26.13
C PRO A 51 -2.53 -6.92 25.41
N ALA A 52 -3.03 -7.47 24.30
CA ALA A 52 -2.28 -8.43 23.51
C ALA A 52 -1.16 -7.76 22.70
N LEU A 53 -1.38 -6.51 22.25
CA LEU A 53 -0.36 -5.70 21.58
C LEU A 53 0.76 -5.32 22.57
N GLU A 54 0.41 -4.85 23.77
CA GLU A 54 1.40 -4.54 24.82
C GLU A 54 2.21 -5.77 25.23
N ALA A 55 1.56 -6.92 25.44
CA ALA A 55 2.28 -8.15 25.76
C ALA A 55 3.22 -8.60 24.62
N GLN A 56 2.92 -8.24 23.37
CA GLN A 56 3.77 -8.52 22.23
C GLN A 56 4.88 -7.46 22.07
N SER A 57 4.63 -6.19 22.36
CA SER A 57 5.63 -5.12 22.30
C SER A 57 6.79 -5.40 23.26
N LEU A 58 6.52 -5.98 24.44
CA LEU A 58 7.57 -6.40 25.37
C LEU A 58 8.51 -7.47 24.81
N LYS A 59 8.13 -8.19 23.75
CA LYS A 59 8.92 -9.26 23.14
C LYS A 59 9.68 -8.80 21.91
N THR A 60 9.03 -8.02 21.05
CA THR A 60 9.54 -7.66 19.71
C THR A 60 9.57 -6.16 19.45
N GLY A 61 9.19 -5.33 20.43
CA GLY A 61 8.94 -3.91 20.20
C GLY A 61 7.86 -3.70 19.15
N ASP A 62 8.11 -2.74 18.26
CA ASP A 62 7.30 -2.42 17.09
C ASP A 62 7.75 -3.15 15.81
N ASP A 63 8.63 -4.17 15.92
CA ASP A 63 9.05 -4.98 14.79
C ASP A 63 7.82 -5.61 14.08
N PRO A 64 7.62 -5.35 12.77
CA PRO A 64 6.49 -5.88 12.02
C PRO A 64 6.33 -7.39 12.06
N GLN A 65 7.41 -8.16 12.22
CA GLN A 65 7.36 -9.62 12.32
C GLN A 65 6.65 -10.08 13.60
N GLY A 66 6.67 -9.26 14.66
CA GLY A 66 5.99 -9.53 15.91
C GLY A 66 4.47 -9.60 15.77
N PHE A 67 3.89 -8.86 14.82
CA PHE A 67 2.44 -8.78 14.64
C PHE A 67 1.79 -10.12 14.35
N ALA A 68 2.46 -11.04 13.64
CA ALA A 68 1.93 -12.36 13.31
C ALA A 68 1.53 -13.19 14.55
N ASN A 69 2.06 -12.86 15.73
CA ASN A 69 1.75 -13.52 17.00
C ASN A 69 0.46 -13.01 17.66
N VAL A 70 -0.15 -11.93 17.15
CA VAL A 70 -1.38 -11.33 17.68
C VAL A 70 -2.56 -11.75 16.81
N ALA A 71 -3.66 -12.17 17.43
CA ALA A 71 -4.83 -12.72 16.74
C ALA A 71 -5.43 -11.78 15.67
N LEU A 72 -5.33 -10.46 15.88
CA LEU A 72 -5.73 -9.43 14.92
C LEU A 72 -5.02 -9.56 13.56
N PHE A 73 -3.79 -10.04 13.55
CA PHE A 73 -2.95 -10.15 12.35
C PHE A 73 -2.87 -11.58 11.83
N SER A 74 -2.86 -12.59 12.70
CA SER A 74 -2.55 -13.97 12.32
C SER A 74 -3.49 -14.59 11.28
N GLN A 75 -4.75 -14.15 11.20
CA GLN A 75 -5.72 -14.66 10.21
C GLN A 75 -5.49 -14.11 8.79
N LYS A 76 -5.01 -12.87 8.69
CA LYS A 76 -4.70 -12.18 7.44
C LYS A 76 -3.37 -11.45 7.61
N THR A 77 -2.30 -12.22 7.71
CA THR A 77 -0.97 -11.68 8.00
C THR A 77 -0.54 -10.70 6.91
N PRO A 78 -0.21 -9.45 7.25
CA PRO A 78 0.40 -8.51 6.31
C PRO A 78 1.74 -9.00 5.80
N LEU A 79 2.15 -8.57 4.60
CA LEU A 79 3.41 -9.04 4.00
C LEU A 79 4.63 -8.81 4.91
N GLU A 80 4.76 -7.62 5.50
CA GLU A 80 5.89 -7.27 6.39
C GLU A 80 5.90 -8.08 7.69
N SER A 81 4.78 -8.73 8.04
CA SER A 81 4.66 -9.56 9.23
C SER A 81 4.90 -11.05 8.96
N ILE A 82 5.18 -11.44 7.71
CA ILE A 82 5.50 -12.83 7.40
C ILE A 82 6.96 -13.10 7.77
N VAL A 83 7.14 -14.07 8.67
CA VAL A 83 8.44 -14.61 9.02
C VAL A 83 8.97 -15.55 7.95
N ASP A 84 10.29 -15.59 7.78
CA ASP A 84 10.95 -16.53 6.88
C ASP A 84 10.59 -17.98 7.23
N GLY A 85 10.19 -18.76 6.21
CA GLY A 85 9.72 -20.13 6.39
C GLY A 85 8.31 -20.25 6.99
N GLY A 86 7.61 -19.13 7.19
CA GLY A 86 6.21 -19.09 7.61
C GLY A 86 5.23 -19.53 6.52
N ALA A 87 3.93 -19.38 6.81
CA ALA A 87 2.90 -19.64 5.82
C ALA A 87 3.05 -18.69 4.61
N PRO A 88 2.76 -19.15 3.38
CA PRO A 88 2.82 -18.29 2.20
C PRO A 88 1.91 -17.06 2.33
N TYR A 89 2.36 -15.94 1.80
CA TYR A 89 1.54 -14.74 1.68
C TYR A 89 0.31 -15.01 0.79
N THR A 90 -0.84 -14.50 1.22
CA THR A 90 -2.14 -14.69 0.55
C THR A 90 -2.84 -13.38 0.20
N GLY A 91 -2.15 -12.25 0.34
CA GLY A 91 -2.67 -10.95 -0.09
C GLY A 91 -2.27 -10.61 -1.51
N ASP A 92 -2.61 -9.40 -1.92
CA ASP A 92 -2.44 -8.94 -3.30
C ASP A 92 -1.19 -8.10 -3.53
N PHE A 93 -0.50 -7.73 -2.45
CA PHE A 93 0.74 -6.97 -2.54
C PHE A 93 1.85 -7.79 -3.25
N PRO A 94 2.68 -7.18 -4.09
CA PRO A 94 3.76 -7.89 -4.77
C PRO A 94 4.73 -8.52 -3.75
N ASN A 95 4.90 -9.84 -3.82
CA ASN A 95 5.78 -10.60 -2.94
C ASN A 95 6.94 -11.24 -3.74
N PRO A 96 8.21 -10.86 -3.49
CA PRO A 96 9.37 -11.41 -4.20
C PRO A 96 9.55 -12.92 -4.01
N VAL A 97 9.04 -13.47 -2.90
CA VAL A 97 9.24 -14.88 -2.55
C VAL A 97 8.29 -15.81 -3.31
N ASP A 98 7.15 -15.31 -3.82
CA ASP A 98 6.19 -16.12 -4.58
C ASP A 98 6.38 -15.96 -6.10
N SER A 99 7.25 -16.79 -6.66
CA SER A 99 7.52 -16.82 -8.11
C SER A 99 6.38 -17.37 -8.97
N ARG A 100 5.28 -17.86 -8.37
CA ARG A 100 4.12 -18.39 -9.10
C ARG A 100 3.15 -17.29 -9.53
N ARG A 101 3.24 -16.11 -8.92
CA ARG A 101 2.34 -14.99 -9.20
C ARG A 101 3.01 -14.00 -10.16
N ALA A 102 2.28 -13.66 -11.22
CA ALA A 102 2.65 -12.56 -12.13
C ALA A 102 2.36 -11.21 -11.46
N TRP A 103 3.15 -10.86 -10.43
CA TRP A 103 2.96 -9.65 -9.62
C TRP A 103 2.91 -8.38 -10.49
N TRP A 104 3.66 -8.37 -11.60
CA TRP A 104 3.72 -7.27 -12.56
C TRP A 104 2.37 -6.99 -13.25
N GLU A 105 1.40 -7.90 -13.24
CA GLU A 105 0.09 -7.67 -13.86
C GLU A 105 -0.86 -6.86 -12.96
N THR A 106 -0.58 -6.80 -11.66
CA THR A 106 -1.48 -6.22 -10.66
C THR A 106 -0.80 -5.20 -9.76
N SER A 107 0.41 -4.75 -10.11
CA SER A 107 1.17 -3.79 -9.31
C SER A 107 1.76 -2.66 -10.15
N CYS A 108 2.15 -1.59 -9.47
CA CYS A 108 2.78 -0.41 -10.06
C CYS A 108 4.22 -0.20 -9.55
N SER A 109 4.93 0.81 -10.08
CA SER A 109 6.34 1.00 -9.75
C SER A 109 6.60 1.36 -8.28
N PHE A 110 5.63 1.98 -7.59
CA PHE A 110 5.74 2.29 -6.16
C PHE A 110 5.57 1.07 -5.26
N GLU A 111 5.03 -0.04 -5.77
CA GLU A 111 4.83 -1.27 -5.01
C GLU A 111 5.99 -2.26 -5.18
N ILE A 112 6.94 -1.99 -6.09
CA ILE A 112 8.13 -2.82 -6.23
C ILE A 112 9.02 -2.60 -5.01
N LEU A 113 9.21 -3.66 -4.22
CA LEU A 113 10.13 -3.66 -3.09
C LEU A 113 11.57 -3.45 -3.58
N ASP A 114 12.42 -2.81 -2.77
CA ASP A 114 13.88 -2.74 -2.98
C ASP A 114 14.55 -4.10 -2.69
N ARG A 115 14.08 -5.14 -3.37
CA ARG A 115 14.51 -6.53 -3.27
C ARG A 115 14.43 -7.18 -4.66
N PRO A 116 15.27 -8.17 -4.97
CA PRO A 116 15.18 -8.87 -6.26
C PRO A 116 13.81 -9.52 -6.45
N MET A 117 13.02 -9.01 -7.39
CA MET A 117 11.74 -9.60 -7.80
C MET A 117 11.95 -10.59 -8.95
N PRO A 118 11.24 -11.73 -8.97
CA PRO A 118 11.30 -12.66 -10.09
C PRO A 118 10.75 -11.97 -11.35
N MET A 119 11.54 -11.96 -12.42
CA MET A 119 11.18 -11.34 -13.70
C MET A 119 10.38 -12.31 -14.59
N PRO A 120 9.53 -11.79 -15.51
CA PRO A 120 8.84 -12.62 -16.49
C PRO A 120 9.82 -13.45 -17.34
N ALA A 121 9.56 -14.76 -17.50
CA ALA A 121 10.43 -15.69 -18.22
C ALA A 121 10.72 -15.29 -19.68
N HIS A 122 9.81 -14.53 -20.30
CA HIS A 122 9.92 -14.07 -21.69
C HIS A 122 10.14 -12.56 -21.84
N GLY A 123 10.51 -11.88 -20.75
CA GLY A 123 11.22 -10.60 -20.83
C GLY A 123 10.41 -9.44 -21.37
N GLN A 124 9.68 -8.78 -20.48
CA GLN A 124 9.64 -7.33 -20.26
C GLN A 124 8.55 -7.07 -19.23
N LEU A 125 8.81 -6.15 -18.30
CA LEU A 125 7.74 -5.65 -17.45
C LEU A 125 6.74 -4.86 -18.31
N PRO A 126 5.47 -4.80 -17.92
CA PRO A 126 4.50 -3.93 -18.57
C PRO A 126 5.00 -2.48 -18.71
N ALA A 127 4.57 -1.78 -19.75
CA ALA A 127 5.07 -0.45 -20.10
C ALA A 127 4.88 0.61 -18.99
N TRP A 128 3.95 0.39 -18.05
CA TRP A 128 3.80 1.28 -16.90
C TRP A 128 4.96 1.20 -15.90
N PHE A 129 5.83 0.17 -15.96
CA PHE A 129 7.05 0.11 -15.15
C PHE A 129 8.26 0.82 -15.76
N ASP A 130 8.22 1.18 -17.04
CA ASP A 130 9.34 1.85 -17.71
C ASP A 130 9.41 3.33 -17.30
N PRO A 131 10.42 3.77 -16.53
CA PRO A 131 10.48 5.14 -16.02
C PRO A 131 10.71 6.18 -17.14
N ASP A 132 11.25 5.76 -18.28
CA ASP A 132 11.55 6.65 -19.41
C ASP A 132 10.37 6.76 -20.40
N ARG A 133 9.34 5.93 -20.22
CA ARG A 133 8.12 5.96 -21.03
C ARG A 133 7.23 7.13 -20.63
N GLU A 134 6.82 7.94 -21.61
CA GLU A 134 5.75 8.93 -21.42
C GLU A 134 4.46 8.26 -20.92
N LYS A 135 4.01 8.62 -19.72
CA LYS A 135 2.88 7.97 -19.05
C LYS A 135 1.52 8.41 -19.55
N LYS A 136 1.38 9.67 -19.95
CA LYS A 136 0.10 10.24 -20.38
C LYS A 136 -0.51 9.54 -21.60
N PRO A 137 0.23 9.33 -22.72
CA PRO A 137 -0.32 8.59 -23.86
C PRO A 137 -0.67 7.15 -23.51
N LEU A 138 0.16 6.47 -22.71
CA LEU A 138 -0.09 5.10 -22.26
C LEU A 138 -1.37 4.99 -21.41
N PHE A 139 -1.59 5.96 -20.53
CA PHE A 139 -2.80 6.06 -19.71
C PHE A 139 -4.04 6.29 -20.58
N ASP A 140 -3.96 7.24 -21.53
CA ASP A 140 -5.08 7.58 -22.41
C ASP A 140 -5.48 6.37 -23.27
N ASP A 141 -4.51 5.59 -23.75
CA ASP A 141 -4.75 4.34 -24.47
C ASP A 141 -5.56 3.35 -23.63
N TYR A 142 -5.15 3.07 -22.38
CA TYR A 142 -5.87 2.17 -21.49
C TYR A 142 -7.26 2.70 -21.11
N LEU A 143 -7.37 4.00 -20.81
CA LEU A 143 -8.64 4.63 -20.48
C LEU A 143 -9.63 4.53 -21.65
N SER A 144 -9.16 4.74 -22.88
CA SER A 144 -9.99 4.64 -24.10
C SER A 144 -10.44 3.20 -24.39
N ALA A 145 -9.61 2.21 -24.05
CA ALA A 145 -9.92 0.79 -24.17
C ALA A 145 -10.86 0.26 -23.08
N GLY A 146 -11.14 1.06 -22.04
CA GLY A 146 -11.93 0.64 -20.88
C GLY A 146 -11.15 -0.21 -19.86
N SER A 147 -9.83 -0.32 -20.00
CA SER A 147 -8.93 -1.01 -19.07
C SER A 147 -8.58 -0.09 -17.89
N LEU A 148 -9.57 0.15 -17.03
CA LEU A 148 -9.44 1.10 -15.90
C LEU A 148 -8.40 0.65 -14.87
N ASP A 149 -8.20 -0.65 -14.72
CA ASP A 149 -7.15 -1.26 -13.91
C ASP A 149 -5.76 -0.87 -14.42
N TYR A 150 -5.48 -1.01 -15.72
CA TYR A 150 -4.20 -0.64 -16.30
C TYR A 150 -3.99 0.87 -16.37
N ALA A 151 -5.06 1.64 -16.55
CA ALA A 151 -5.01 3.09 -16.40
C ALA A 151 -4.62 3.48 -14.95
N TRP A 152 -5.20 2.81 -13.94
CA TRP A 152 -4.83 3.01 -12.54
C TRP A 152 -3.38 2.64 -12.25
N LEU A 153 -2.91 1.48 -12.72
CA LEU A 153 -1.51 1.05 -12.55
C LEU A 153 -0.54 2.04 -13.22
N THR A 154 -0.91 2.57 -14.40
CA THR A 154 -0.11 3.59 -15.10
C THR A 154 -0.04 4.90 -14.34
N LEU A 155 -1.17 5.37 -13.77
CA LEU A 155 -1.23 6.59 -12.97
C LEU A 155 -0.43 6.49 -11.67
N ASN A 156 -0.34 5.28 -11.09
CA ASN A 156 0.41 4.99 -9.87
C ASN A 156 1.84 4.50 -10.16
N SER A 157 2.41 4.85 -11.31
CA SER A 157 3.83 4.63 -11.61
C SER A 157 4.60 5.95 -11.69
N THR A 158 5.93 5.90 -11.63
CA THR A 158 6.79 7.07 -11.85
C THR A 158 6.71 7.61 -13.28
N GLY A 159 7.13 8.85 -13.51
CA GLY A 159 7.16 9.50 -14.83
C GLY A 159 6.00 10.47 -15.10
N TRP A 160 5.28 10.92 -14.07
CA TRP A 160 4.20 11.90 -14.18
C TRP A 160 4.61 13.29 -13.70
N SER A 161 4.16 14.32 -14.40
CA SER A 161 4.00 15.64 -13.78
C SER A 161 2.75 15.64 -12.90
N ILE A 162 2.75 16.39 -11.80
CA ILE A 162 1.54 16.52 -10.95
C ILE A 162 0.37 17.10 -11.74
N THR A 163 0.64 18.01 -12.68
CA THR A 163 -0.39 18.57 -13.56
C THR A 163 -1.06 17.50 -14.41
N ASP A 164 -0.28 16.62 -15.04
CA ASP A 164 -0.82 15.53 -15.86
C ASP A 164 -1.49 14.46 -15.02
N ALA A 165 -0.92 14.10 -13.87
CA ALA A 165 -1.51 13.14 -12.93
C ALA A 165 -2.89 13.62 -12.44
N ARG A 166 -3.04 14.91 -12.13
CA ARG A 166 -4.35 15.51 -11.76
C ARG A 166 -5.37 15.36 -12.87
N GLN A 167 -4.98 15.63 -14.12
CA GLN A 167 -5.88 15.50 -15.27
C GLN A 167 -6.28 14.04 -15.50
N ALA A 168 -5.32 13.12 -15.46
CA ALA A 168 -5.54 11.69 -15.60
C ALA A 168 -6.46 11.14 -14.49
N LEU A 169 -6.26 11.58 -13.23
CA LEU A 169 -7.09 11.16 -12.11
C LEU A 169 -8.56 11.58 -12.28
N VAL A 170 -8.81 12.82 -12.72
CA VAL A 170 -10.18 13.30 -13.03
C VAL A 170 -10.79 12.53 -14.21
N ALA A 171 -9.98 12.22 -15.23
CA ALA A 171 -10.45 11.43 -16.38
C ALA A 171 -10.80 9.99 -15.98
N LEU A 172 -10.02 9.37 -15.10
CA LEU A 172 -10.30 8.04 -14.55
C LEU A 172 -11.56 8.06 -13.68
N GLN A 173 -11.70 9.06 -12.81
CA GLN A 173 -12.87 9.26 -11.96
C GLN A 173 -14.17 9.27 -12.79
N ALA A 174 -14.18 10.02 -13.89
CA ALA A 174 -15.35 10.11 -14.77
C ALA A 174 -15.77 8.78 -15.42
N ARG A 175 -14.90 7.75 -15.39
CA ARG A 175 -15.15 6.42 -15.96
C ARG A 175 -15.40 5.33 -14.92
N ALA A 176 -14.97 5.53 -13.68
CA ALA A 176 -14.93 4.49 -12.65
C ALA A 176 -16.28 4.16 -12.01
N ASP A 177 -17.23 5.11 -11.98
CA ASP A 177 -18.55 4.98 -11.32
C ASP A 177 -18.46 4.43 -9.87
N ASP A 178 -17.49 4.94 -9.10
CA ASP A 178 -17.24 4.53 -7.72
C ASP A 178 -17.25 5.74 -6.78
N ARG A 179 -18.26 5.79 -5.88
CA ARG A 179 -18.44 6.89 -4.92
C ARG A 179 -17.33 6.99 -3.88
N GLY A 180 -16.75 5.85 -3.49
CA GLY A 180 -15.63 5.82 -2.57
C GLY A 180 -14.40 6.43 -3.23
N PHE A 181 -14.14 6.03 -4.47
CA PHE A 181 -13.09 6.61 -5.30
C PHE A 181 -13.29 8.11 -5.51
N ASP A 182 -14.52 8.56 -5.79
CA ASP A 182 -14.84 9.99 -5.92
C ASP A 182 -14.41 10.81 -4.70
N ALA A 183 -14.66 10.30 -3.50
CA ALA A 183 -14.27 10.97 -2.26
C ALA A 183 -12.75 11.05 -2.11
N VAL A 184 -12.02 9.98 -2.47
CA VAL A 184 -10.55 9.93 -2.46
C VAL A 184 -9.98 10.94 -3.45
N VAL A 185 -10.50 10.99 -4.67
CA VAL A 185 -10.07 11.94 -5.72
C VAL A 185 -10.30 13.38 -5.27
N ALA A 186 -11.48 13.69 -4.73
CA ALA A 186 -11.80 15.03 -4.24
C ALA A 186 -10.83 15.49 -3.15
N TYR A 187 -10.53 14.61 -2.19
CA TYR A 187 -9.58 14.91 -1.12
C TYR A 187 -8.15 15.10 -1.67
N TRP A 188 -7.67 14.18 -2.51
CA TRP A 188 -6.34 14.28 -3.08
C TRP A 188 -6.17 15.57 -3.90
N LEU A 189 -7.16 15.94 -4.71
CA LEU A 189 -7.14 17.17 -5.51
C LEU A 189 -7.11 18.44 -4.66
N SER A 190 -7.62 18.39 -3.42
CA SER A 190 -7.57 19.50 -2.46
C SER A 190 -6.17 19.71 -1.86
N LEU A 191 -5.34 18.66 -1.83
CA LEU A 191 -3.97 18.69 -1.31
C LEU A 191 -2.91 18.86 -2.40
N ALA A 192 -3.12 18.27 -3.58
CA ALA A 192 -2.14 18.20 -4.64
C ALA A 192 -1.86 19.58 -5.24
N ASN A 193 -0.75 20.19 -4.85
CA ASN A 193 -0.30 21.47 -5.38
C ASN A 193 0.40 21.27 -6.74
N VAL A 194 -0.06 21.99 -7.77
CA VAL A 194 0.51 21.97 -9.13
C VAL A 194 2.00 22.36 -9.18
N SER A 195 2.53 23.04 -8.17
CA SER A 195 3.95 23.37 -8.07
C SER A 195 4.82 22.27 -7.44
N ALA A 196 4.26 21.10 -7.09
CA ALA A 196 4.98 20.02 -6.41
C ALA A 196 5.88 19.18 -7.34
N GLY A 197 6.03 19.57 -8.60
CA GLY A 197 6.89 18.88 -9.57
C GLY A 197 6.22 17.65 -10.18
N GLY A 198 6.82 16.48 -9.97
CA GLY A 198 6.37 15.20 -10.52
C GLY A 198 6.83 14.03 -9.67
N TYR A 199 6.38 12.83 -10.02
CA TYR A 199 6.76 11.56 -9.40
C TYR A 199 7.09 10.53 -10.48
#